data_AF-A0A1T5DTJ1-F1
#
_entry.id   AF-A0A1T5DTJ1-F1
#
_cell.length_a   1.000
_cell.length_b   1.000
_cell.length_c   1.000
_cell.angle_alpha   90.00
_cell.angle_beta   90.00
_cell.angle_gamma   90.00
#
_symmetry.space_group_name_H-M   'P 1'
#
loop_
_entity.id
_entity.type
_entity.pdbx_description
1 polymer ?
#
loop_
_entity_poly.entity_id
_entity_poly.type
_entity_poly.pdbx_seq_one_letter_code
_entity_poly.pdbx_strand_id
1 'polypeptide(L)'
;MVALVAPADAERIAASLLAEFQTIGRIWSRTPQDIDRVTGAGSEVTRLLLRSRVFALEALSSGLHGIRIDPCCTALRDYLVLQMGSLPDEQLRVLFLDAGGHLIADEQLQHGTLTRLALYPRTIFRRALELNAGGIILVHNHPSRDPTPSDHDIAVTRLLDRIGRELDIKLVDHIIVTECGTRHIRTSGAATKLERGTLQQLRSPGPAERGKIALENAKATLRRRLLRDQLFGAPELFGDPAWEMLIDIFIHECEGEPLPLSSLCVTPSIPMSSALRLCRKLCAAGIVDRIPDPGDGRRSFVRLTPETAHRMRAYFEEGRG
;
A
#
# COMPACT_ATOMS: atom_id res chain seq x y z
N MET A 1 2.29 -13.88 32.42
CA MET A 1 3.20 -13.94 31.25
C MET A 1 4.64 -13.65 31.64
N VAL A 2 4.98 -12.44 32.12
CA VAL A 2 6.38 -12.07 32.46
C VAL A 2 7.02 -13.06 33.44
N ALA A 3 6.28 -13.51 34.46
CA ALA A 3 6.76 -14.49 35.44
C ALA A 3 7.21 -15.85 34.85
N LEU A 4 6.79 -16.21 33.62
CA LEU A 4 7.22 -17.45 32.96
C LEU A 4 8.70 -17.41 32.56
N VAL A 5 9.24 -16.21 32.31
CA VAL A 5 10.61 -16.03 31.80
C VAL A 5 11.49 -15.20 32.74
N ALA A 6 10.90 -14.38 33.61
CA ALA A 6 11.59 -13.57 34.59
C ALA A 6 10.82 -13.54 35.93
N PRO A 7 10.74 -14.66 36.66
CA PRO A 7 9.90 -14.79 37.86
C PRO A 7 10.32 -13.83 38.99
N ALA A 8 11.61 -13.61 39.20
CA ALA A 8 12.12 -12.77 40.30
C ALA A 8 11.78 -11.28 40.13
N ASP A 9 11.67 -10.80 38.90
CA ASP A 9 11.44 -9.39 38.55
C ASP A 9 10.05 -9.15 37.96
N ALA A 10 9.18 -10.15 37.95
CA ALA A 10 7.95 -10.14 37.16
C ALA A 10 7.04 -8.95 37.45
N GLU A 11 6.81 -8.68 38.74
CA GLU A 11 5.95 -7.57 39.18
C GLU A 11 6.57 -6.22 38.85
N ARG A 12 7.89 -6.06 39.07
CA ARG A 12 8.62 -4.83 38.75
C ARG A 12 8.57 -4.53 37.25
N ILE A 13 8.88 -5.52 36.41
CA ILE A 13 8.86 -5.37 34.96
C ILE A 13 7.45 -5.09 34.45
N ALA A 14 6.44 -5.82 34.95
CA ALA A 14 5.05 -5.58 34.57
C ALA A 14 4.58 -4.17 34.98
N ALA A 15 4.93 -3.71 36.18
CA ALA A 15 4.63 -2.36 36.65
C ALA A 15 5.32 -1.30 35.79
N SER A 16 6.60 -1.48 35.42
CA SER A 16 7.31 -0.54 34.55
C SER A 16 6.72 -0.48 33.13
N LEU A 17 6.37 -1.63 32.55
CA LEU A 17 5.73 -1.69 31.23
C LEU A 17 4.36 -1.00 31.24
N LEU A 18 3.56 -1.23 32.28
CA LEU A 18 2.26 -0.59 32.41
C LEU A 18 2.37 0.90 32.77
N ALA A 19 3.39 1.31 33.52
CA ALA A 19 3.64 2.72 33.80
C ALA A 19 4.00 3.49 32.52
N GLU A 20 4.86 2.92 31.68
CA GLU A 20 5.31 3.54 30.43
C GLU A 20 4.19 3.52 29.35
N PHE A 21 3.58 2.36 29.12
CA PHE A 21 2.70 2.16 27.97
C PHE A 21 1.20 2.19 28.32
N GLN A 22 0.85 2.23 29.61
CA GLN A 22 -0.53 2.31 30.15
C GLN A 22 -1.41 1.09 29.93
N THR A 23 -1.41 0.48 28.74
CA THR A 23 -2.31 -0.63 28.39
C THR A 23 -1.56 -1.75 27.65
N ILE A 24 -2.11 -2.97 27.70
CA ILE A 24 -1.55 -4.13 26.98
C ILE A 24 -1.55 -3.89 25.46
N GLY A 25 -2.62 -3.29 24.92
CA GLY A 25 -2.71 -2.95 23.49
C GLY A 25 -1.57 -2.02 23.07
N ARG A 26 -1.26 -1.03 23.89
CA ARG A 26 -0.15 -0.11 23.67
C ARG A 26 1.22 -0.74 23.86
N ILE A 27 1.39 -1.76 24.69
CA ILE A 27 2.64 -2.53 24.77
C ILE A 27 2.82 -3.32 23.47
N TRP A 28 1.77 -3.97 23.00
CA TRP A 28 1.81 -4.81 21.79
C TRP A 28 1.97 -4.01 20.49
N SER A 29 1.58 -2.75 20.44
CA SER A 29 1.79 -1.90 19.26
C SER A 29 3.18 -1.29 19.13
N ARG A 30 4.09 -1.54 20.09
CA ARG A 30 5.44 -0.94 20.11
C ARG A 30 6.45 -1.73 19.30
N THR A 31 7.51 -1.02 18.93
CA THR A 31 8.70 -1.65 18.33
C THR A 31 9.46 -2.47 19.39
N PRO A 32 10.23 -3.49 18.98
CA PRO A 32 11.10 -4.22 19.90
C PRO A 32 12.02 -3.30 20.71
N GLN A 33 12.54 -2.25 20.07
CA GLN A 33 13.44 -1.26 20.68
C GLN A 33 12.75 -0.49 21.82
N ASP A 34 11.48 -0.13 21.65
CA ASP A 34 10.73 0.59 22.69
C ASP A 34 10.49 -0.30 23.92
N ILE A 35 10.18 -1.59 23.72
CA ILE A 35 9.97 -2.53 24.82
C ILE A 35 11.30 -2.80 25.55
N ASP A 36 12.38 -2.97 24.79
CA ASP A 36 13.73 -3.21 25.32
C ASP A 36 14.26 -2.07 26.19
N ARG A 37 13.77 -0.83 26.03
CA ARG A 37 14.09 0.28 26.95
C ARG A 37 13.61 0.02 28.37
N VAL A 38 12.56 -0.78 28.55
CA VAL A 38 11.98 -1.11 29.85
C VAL A 38 12.47 -2.45 30.37
N THR A 39 12.60 -3.45 29.49
CA THR A 39 12.90 -4.84 29.84
C THR A 39 14.38 -5.20 29.74
N GLY A 40 15.20 -4.35 29.13
CA GLY A 40 16.61 -4.59 28.79
C GLY A 40 16.77 -5.17 27.38
N ALA A 41 17.84 -4.76 26.68
CA ALA A 41 18.11 -5.16 25.30
C ALA A 41 18.13 -6.69 25.13
N GLY A 42 17.31 -7.20 24.22
CA GLY A 42 17.26 -8.63 23.92
C GLY A 42 16.63 -9.51 25.00
N SER A 43 15.87 -8.91 25.94
CA SER A 43 15.19 -9.63 27.03
C SER A 43 14.23 -10.71 26.52
N GLU A 44 14.18 -11.87 27.19
CA GLU A 44 13.19 -12.92 26.92
C GLU A 44 11.75 -12.40 27.10
N VAL A 45 11.55 -11.40 27.95
CA VAL A 45 10.25 -10.74 28.14
C VAL A 45 9.82 -10.05 26.84
N THR A 46 10.71 -9.32 26.17
CA THR A 46 10.41 -8.65 24.90
C THR A 46 10.01 -9.69 23.85
N ARG A 47 10.79 -10.77 23.72
CA ARG A 47 10.49 -11.84 22.74
C ARG A 47 9.16 -12.53 23.05
N LEU A 48 8.88 -12.80 24.32
CA LEU A 48 7.60 -13.39 24.75
C LEU A 48 6.42 -12.47 24.39
N LEU A 49 6.53 -11.17 24.65
CA LEU A 49 5.48 -10.19 24.34
C LEU A 49 5.25 -10.10 22.83
N LEU A 50 6.31 -9.96 22.02
CA LEU A 50 6.20 -9.89 20.57
C LEU A 50 5.58 -11.17 19.98
N ARG A 51 6.05 -12.35 20.42
CA ARG A 51 5.50 -13.64 19.95
C ARG A 51 4.06 -13.86 20.40
N SER A 52 3.72 -13.46 21.63
CA SER A 52 2.35 -13.58 22.13
C SER A 52 1.36 -12.76 21.30
N ARG A 53 1.78 -11.57 20.82
CA ARG A 53 0.96 -10.75 19.93
C ARG A 53 0.76 -11.43 18.58
N VAL A 54 1.83 -11.91 17.95
CA VAL A 54 1.75 -12.59 16.65
C VAL A 54 0.82 -13.81 16.77
N PHE A 55 0.97 -14.60 17.82
CA PHE A 55 0.11 -15.75 18.08
C PHE A 55 -1.36 -15.34 18.27
N ALA A 56 -1.63 -14.28 19.05
CA ALA A 56 -2.99 -13.79 19.26
C ALA A 56 -3.63 -13.28 17.96
N LEU A 57 -2.87 -12.55 17.13
CA LEU A 57 -3.33 -12.09 15.82
C LEU A 57 -3.64 -13.25 14.87
N GLU A 58 -2.77 -14.27 14.84
CA GLU A 58 -2.96 -15.45 14.01
C GLU A 58 -4.21 -16.24 14.44
N ALA A 59 -4.43 -16.39 15.75
CA ALA A 59 -5.60 -17.06 16.29
C ALA A 59 -6.91 -16.32 15.92
N LEU A 60 -6.91 -14.99 16.01
CA LEU A 60 -8.08 -14.18 15.62
C LEU A 60 -8.29 -14.19 14.11
N SER A 61 -7.22 -14.03 13.32
CA SER A 61 -7.25 -14.06 11.85
C SER A 61 -7.74 -15.41 11.33
N SER A 62 -7.31 -16.52 11.94
CA SER A 62 -7.80 -17.86 11.60
C SER A 62 -9.31 -18.00 11.75
N GLY A 63 -9.90 -17.32 12.74
CA GLY A 63 -11.35 -17.27 12.94
C GLY A 63 -12.11 -16.48 11.87
N LEU A 64 -11.43 -15.69 11.05
CA LEU A 64 -12.02 -14.94 9.93
C LEU A 64 -11.94 -15.70 8.60
N HIS A 65 -11.10 -16.74 8.51
CA HIS A 65 -10.96 -17.53 7.30
C HIS A 65 -12.14 -18.49 7.10
N GLY A 66 -12.62 -18.58 5.85
CA GLY A 66 -13.69 -19.52 5.48
C GLY A 66 -15.08 -19.14 5.98
N ILE A 67 -15.23 -18.03 6.69
CA ILE A 67 -16.52 -17.45 7.06
C ILE A 67 -16.85 -16.24 6.20
N ARG A 68 -18.15 -15.99 6.01
CA ARG A 68 -18.60 -14.73 5.45
C ARG A 68 -18.35 -13.61 6.47
N ILE A 69 -17.64 -12.57 6.05
CA ILE A 69 -17.33 -11.43 6.90
C ILE A 69 -18.56 -10.53 7.02
N ASP A 70 -19.06 -10.40 8.25
CA ASP A 70 -19.97 -9.33 8.66
C ASP A 70 -19.13 -8.21 9.28
N PRO A 71 -19.13 -6.98 8.71
CA PRO A 71 -18.39 -5.84 9.25
C PRO A 71 -18.70 -5.55 10.73
N CYS A 72 -19.91 -5.88 11.21
CA CYS A 72 -20.34 -5.63 12.58
C CYS A 72 -19.99 -6.77 13.55
N CYS A 73 -19.40 -7.89 13.09
CA CYS A 73 -19.18 -9.04 13.96
C CYS A 73 -18.05 -8.79 14.98
N THR A 74 -18.17 -9.42 16.15
CA THR A 74 -17.19 -9.27 17.22
C THR A 74 -15.82 -9.82 16.84
N ALA A 75 -15.77 -10.92 16.08
CA ALA A 75 -14.51 -11.51 15.64
C ALA A 75 -13.66 -10.53 14.80
N LEU A 76 -14.29 -9.84 13.84
CA LEU A 76 -13.61 -8.84 13.03
C LEU A 76 -13.19 -7.63 13.87
N ARG A 77 -14.10 -7.13 14.72
CA ARG A 77 -13.80 -6.01 15.62
C ARG A 77 -12.60 -6.31 16.51
N ASP A 78 -12.58 -7.48 17.15
CA ASP A 78 -11.53 -7.85 18.11
C ASP A 78 -10.18 -8.03 17.39
N TYR A 79 -10.20 -8.61 16.19
CA TYR A 79 -9.03 -8.68 15.30
C TYR A 79 -8.49 -7.27 14.95
N LEU A 80 -9.37 -6.39 14.45
CA LEU A 80 -8.98 -5.04 14.02
C LEU A 80 -8.48 -4.17 15.18
N VAL A 81 -9.12 -4.23 16.34
CA VAL A 81 -8.69 -3.49 17.55
C VAL A 81 -7.31 -3.98 18.00
N LEU A 82 -7.06 -5.28 18.03
CA LEU A 82 -5.74 -5.83 18.38
C LEU A 82 -4.67 -5.43 17.34
N GLN A 83 -5.04 -5.43 16.06
CA GLN A 83 -4.11 -5.18 14.96
C GLN A 83 -3.76 -3.69 14.82
N MET A 84 -4.74 -2.81 14.98
CA MET A 84 -4.62 -1.39 14.59
C MET A 84 -4.96 -0.39 15.71
N GLY A 85 -5.73 -0.78 16.73
CA GLY A 85 -6.33 0.17 17.67
C GLY A 85 -5.34 0.96 18.53
N SER A 86 -4.14 0.44 18.77
CA SER A 86 -3.09 1.10 19.55
C SER A 86 -1.89 1.55 18.71
N LEU A 87 -1.99 1.53 17.38
CA LEU A 87 -0.90 2.00 16.51
C LEU A 87 -0.67 3.52 16.71
N PRO A 88 0.60 3.96 16.76
CA PRO A 88 0.94 5.37 17.00
C PRO A 88 0.64 6.27 15.81
N ASP A 89 0.75 5.73 14.60
CA ASP A 89 0.49 6.42 13.35
C ASP A 89 -0.83 5.95 12.75
N GLU A 90 -1.48 6.82 11.99
CA GLU A 90 -2.65 6.47 11.19
C GLU A 90 -2.24 5.57 10.02
N GLN A 91 -2.88 4.40 9.92
CA GLN A 91 -2.58 3.36 8.95
C GLN A 91 -3.86 2.95 8.21
N LEU A 92 -3.76 2.72 6.90
CA LEU A 92 -4.82 2.14 6.09
C LEU A 92 -4.61 0.64 5.90
N ARG A 93 -5.69 -0.10 6.08
CA ARG A 93 -5.81 -1.51 5.75
C ARG A 93 -7.04 -1.72 4.87
N VAL A 94 -6.95 -2.65 3.94
CA VAL A 94 -8.05 -3.03 3.06
C VAL A 94 -8.24 -4.53 3.13
N LEU A 95 -9.47 -4.93 3.46
CA LEU A 95 -9.90 -6.33 3.40
C LEU A 95 -10.57 -6.55 2.06
N PHE A 96 -10.03 -7.47 1.27
CA PHE A 96 -10.59 -7.86 -0.02
C PHE A 96 -11.49 -9.07 0.16
N LEU A 97 -12.71 -8.99 -0.36
CA LEU A 97 -13.74 -10.01 -0.21
C LEU A 97 -14.12 -10.60 -1.57
N ASP A 98 -14.44 -11.88 -1.59
CA ASP A 98 -15.05 -12.52 -2.76
C ASP A 98 -16.52 -12.09 -2.96
N ALA A 99 -17.15 -12.56 -4.03
CA ALA A 99 -18.58 -12.29 -4.29
C ALA A 99 -19.51 -12.86 -3.21
N GLY A 100 -19.06 -13.87 -2.46
CA GLY A 100 -19.76 -14.47 -1.32
C GLY A 100 -19.59 -13.71 0.00
N GLY A 101 -18.67 -12.73 0.05
CA GLY A 101 -18.30 -11.97 1.23
C GLY A 101 -17.27 -12.66 2.12
N HIS A 102 -16.52 -13.65 1.63
CA HIS A 102 -15.42 -14.29 2.35
C HIS A 102 -14.12 -13.49 2.15
N LEU A 103 -13.26 -13.47 3.17
CA LEU A 103 -11.97 -12.80 3.11
C LEU A 103 -11.03 -13.52 2.12
N ILE A 104 -10.57 -12.79 1.09
CA ILE A 104 -9.52 -13.23 0.15
C ILE A 104 -8.15 -12.82 0.68
N ALA A 105 -8.02 -11.55 1.05
CA ALA A 105 -6.76 -10.97 1.49
C ALA A 105 -6.99 -9.83 2.48
N ASP A 106 -6.05 -9.69 3.42
CA ASP A 106 -5.96 -8.59 4.36
C ASP A 106 -4.63 -7.86 4.16
N GLU A 107 -4.67 -6.66 3.58
CA GLU A 107 -3.47 -5.93 3.21
C GLU A 107 -3.41 -4.53 3.83
N GLN A 108 -2.25 -4.21 4.40
CA GLN A 108 -1.93 -2.84 4.78
C GLN A 108 -1.38 -2.11 3.55
N LEU A 109 -2.10 -1.09 3.10
CA LEU A 109 -1.68 -0.29 1.95
C LEU A 109 -0.98 0.98 2.47
N GLN A 110 0.33 0.89 2.66
CA GLN A 110 1.17 2.03 3.01
C GLN A 110 1.84 2.61 1.76
N HIS A 111 1.74 3.92 1.54
CA HIS A 111 2.65 4.71 0.69
C HIS A 111 2.71 6.15 1.24
N GLY A 112 3.85 6.55 1.84
CA GLY A 112 4.21 7.95 2.09
C GLY A 112 4.25 8.42 3.56
N THR A 113 5.08 9.45 3.80
CA THR A 113 5.41 10.03 5.11
C THR A 113 4.39 11.08 5.58
N LEU A 114 4.07 11.03 6.89
CA LEU A 114 3.58 12.07 7.80
C LEU A 114 2.78 13.23 7.18
N THR A 115 1.45 13.21 7.35
CA THR A 115 0.62 14.23 8.09
C THR A 115 -0.87 13.88 7.95
N ARG A 116 -1.28 13.15 6.90
CA ARG A 116 -2.65 12.62 6.70
C ARG A 116 -2.63 11.32 5.88
N LEU A 117 -3.56 10.41 6.14
CA LEU A 117 -3.77 9.21 5.34
C LEU A 117 -4.09 9.55 3.87
N ALA A 118 -3.13 9.36 2.96
CA ALA A 118 -3.36 9.53 1.53
C ALA A 118 -3.97 8.25 0.94
N LEU A 119 -5.27 8.29 0.65
CA LEU A 119 -5.97 7.19 -0.01
C LEU A 119 -5.76 7.29 -1.53
N TYR A 120 -5.24 6.21 -2.14
CA TYR A 120 -5.01 6.13 -3.59
C TYR A 120 -6.01 5.13 -4.22
N PRO A 121 -7.17 5.59 -4.73
CA PRO A 121 -8.18 4.72 -5.33
C PRO A 121 -7.63 3.77 -6.40
N ARG A 122 -6.71 4.27 -7.24
CA ARG A 122 -6.06 3.47 -8.29
C ARG A 122 -5.36 2.24 -7.72
N THR A 123 -4.64 2.38 -6.60
CA THR A 123 -3.90 1.28 -5.97
C THR A 123 -4.87 0.26 -5.38
N ILE A 124 -5.89 0.73 -4.66
CA ILE A 124 -6.92 -0.11 -4.04
C ILE A 124 -7.65 -0.93 -5.10
N PHE A 125 -8.16 -0.28 -6.14
CA PHE A 125 -8.95 -0.96 -7.17
C PHE A 125 -8.11 -1.82 -8.11
N ARG A 126 -6.87 -1.43 -8.42
CA ARG A 126 -5.93 -2.33 -9.12
C ARG A 126 -5.78 -3.63 -8.34
N ARG A 127 -5.54 -3.54 -7.02
CA ARG A 127 -5.36 -4.73 -6.18
C ARG A 127 -6.64 -5.56 -6.06
N ALA A 128 -7.79 -4.91 -5.92
CA ALA A 128 -9.08 -5.59 -5.92
C ALA A 128 -9.33 -6.39 -7.22
N LEU A 129 -8.98 -5.80 -8.37
CA LEU A 129 -9.08 -6.48 -9.67
C LEU A 129 -8.10 -7.65 -9.81
N GLU A 130 -6.84 -7.50 -9.37
CA GLU A 130 -5.84 -8.57 -9.34
C GLU A 130 -6.33 -9.78 -8.52
N LEU A 131 -7.03 -9.53 -7.42
CA LEU A 131 -7.57 -10.56 -6.52
C LEU A 131 -8.95 -11.08 -6.94
N ASN A 132 -9.54 -10.57 -8.02
CA ASN A 132 -10.94 -10.82 -8.41
C ASN A 132 -11.92 -10.59 -7.24
N ALA A 133 -11.70 -9.54 -6.45
CA ALA A 133 -12.52 -9.21 -5.30
C ALA A 133 -13.90 -8.69 -5.75
N GLY A 134 -14.97 -9.23 -5.18
CA GLY A 134 -16.34 -8.72 -5.34
C GLY A 134 -16.69 -7.61 -4.35
N GLY A 135 -15.85 -7.42 -3.31
CA GLY A 135 -16.02 -6.33 -2.36
C GLY A 135 -14.75 -5.96 -1.62
N ILE A 136 -14.78 -4.78 -0.99
CA ILE A 136 -13.70 -4.27 -0.15
C ILE A 136 -14.27 -3.71 1.17
N ILE A 137 -13.53 -3.86 2.26
CA ILE A 137 -13.75 -3.13 3.51
C ILE A 137 -12.52 -2.25 3.74
N LEU A 138 -12.74 -0.95 3.86
CA LEU A 138 -11.68 0.00 4.24
C LEU A 138 -11.56 0.04 5.76
N VAL A 139 -10.34 0.05 6.27
CA VAL A 139 -10.08 0.16 7.70
C VAL A 139 -8.94 1.13 7.96
N HIS A 140 -9.13 2.12 8.82
CA HIS A 140 -8.02 2.94 9.32
C HIS A 140 -8.12 3.19 10.82
N ASN A 141 -6.99 3.47 11.48
CA ASN A 141 -6.98 3.79 12.90
C ASN A 141 -6.85 5.28 13.16
N HIS A 142 -7.52 5.77 14.21
CA HIS A 142 -7.31 7.11 14.75
C HIS A 142 -6.46 7.04 16.02
N PRO A 143 -5.18 7.50 15.99
CA PRO A 143 -4.34 7.56 17.18
C PRO A 143 -4.90 8.47 18.29
N SER A 144 -5.73 9.45 17.92
CA SER A 144 -6.39 10.40 18.81
C SER A 144 -7.43 9.78 19.74
N ARG A 145 -7.75 8.49 19.57
CA ARG A 145 -8.79 7.74 20.31
C ARG A 145 -10.23 8.19 20.08
N ASP A 146 -10.46 9.24 19.29
CA ASP A 146 -11.79 9.63 18.83
C ASP A 146 -12.10 8.89 17.51
N PRO A 147 -13.06 7.95 17.49
CA PRO A 147 -13.41 7.22 16.29
C PRO A 147 -14.30 8.04 15.33
N THR A 148 -14.58 9.31 15.63
CA THR A 148 -15.42 10.18 14.80
C THR A 148 -14.77 10.40 13.42
N PRO A 149 -15.48 10.11 12.31
CA PRO A 149 -14.94 10.33 10.98
C PRO A 149 -14.75 11.81 10.69
N SER A 150 -13.63 12.14 10.04
CA SER A 150 -13.43 13.47 9.49
C SER A 150 -14.23 13.68 8.20
N ASP A 151 -14.40 14.94 7.80
CA ASP A 151 -15.00 15.28 6.49
C ASP A 151 -14.21 14.65 5.33
N HIS A 152 -12.90 14.49 5.50
CA HIS A 152 -12.04 13.83 4.52
C HIS A 152 -12.40 12.35 4.38
N ASP A 153 -12.57 11.64 5.50
CA ASP A 153 -12.90 10.21 5.49
C ASP A 153 -14.25 9.97 4.82
N ILE A 154 -15.26 10.79 5.14
CA ILE A 154 -16.58 10.73 4.51
C ILE A 154 -16.47 10.99 3.00
N ALA A 155 -15.71 12.01 2.59
CA ALA A 155 -15.53 12.35 1.19
C ALA A 155 -14.85 11.22 0.40
N VAL A 156 -13.80 10.61 0.96
CA VAL A 156 -13.09 9.51 0.31
C VAL A 156 -13.94 8.25 0.27
N THR A 157 -14.67 7.93 1.35
CA THR A 157 -15.60 6.80 1.38
C THR A 157 -16.61 6.90 0.24
N ARG A 158 -17.21 8.08 0.03
CA ARG A 158 -18.15 8.33 -1.07
C ARG A 158 -17.50 8.24 -2.45
N LEU A 159 -16.24 8.66 -2.58
CA LEU A 159 -15.49 8.53 -3.82
C LEU A 159 -15.25 7.06 -4.17
N LEU A 160 -14.77 6.27 -3.20
CA LEU A 160 -14.49 4.85 -3.38
C LEU A 160 -15.77 4.05 -3.64
N ASP A 161 -16.87 4.34 -2.95
CA ASP A 161 -18.19 3.73 -3.23
C ASP A 161 -18.64 3.98 -4.68
N ARG A 162 -18.47 5.21 -5.20
CA ARG A 162 -18.81 5.52 -6.59
C ARG A 162 -17.93 4.76 -7.59
N ILE A 163 -16.61 4.80 -7.41
CA ILE A 163 -15.68 4.12 -8.32
C ILE A 163 -15.92 2.61 -8.27
N GLY A 164 -16.11 2.05 -7.07
CA GLY A 164 -16.37 0.63 -6.88
C GLY A 164 -17.60 0.15 -7.63
N ARG A 165 -18.70 0.91 -7.62
CA ARG A 165 -19.91 0.56 -8.39
C ARG A 165 -19.68 0.50 -9.90
N GLU A 166 -18.86 1.40 -10.45
CA GLU A 166 -18.51 1.38 -11.88
C GLU A 166 -17.60 0.19 -12.25
N LEU A 167 -16.89 -0.38 -11.27
CA LEU A 167 -15.99 -1.51 -11.43
C LEU A 167 -16.58 -2.84 -10.95
N ASP A 168 -17.86 -2.86 -10.54
CA ASP A 168 -18.53 -4.00 -9.91
C ASP A 168 -17.82 -4.54 -8.64
N ILE A 169 -17.19 -3.64 -7.88
CA ILE A 169 -16.51 -3.92 -6.61
C ILE A 169 -17.21 -3.15 -5.50
N LYS A 170 -17.92 -3.86 -4.62
CA LYS A 170 -18.72 -3.23 -3.56
C LYS A 170 -17.83 -2.71 -2.43
N LEU A 171 -17.91 -1.43 -2.10
CA LEU A 171 -17.45 -0.94 -0.80
C LEU A 171 -18.44 -1.39 0.27
N VAL A 172 -18.10 -2.47 0.99
CA VAL A 172 -18.99 -3.12 1.97
C VAL A 172 -19.11 -2.26 3.22
N ASP A 173 -17.99 -1.73 3.71
CA ASP A 173 -17.95 -0.84 4.85
C ASP A 173 -16.65 -0.04 4.90
N HIS A 174 -16.64 1.00 5.72
CA HIS A 174 -15.43 1.72 6.10
C HIS A 174 -15.38 1.87 7.63
N ILE A 175 -14.41 1.20 8.24
CA ILE A 175 -14.28 1.03 9.69
C ILE A 175 -13.12 1.90 10.20
N ILE A 176 -13.43 2.79 11.14
CA ILE A 176 -12.47 3.53 11.94
C ILE A 176 -12.21 2.74 13.22
N VAL A 177 -10.94 2.46 13.53
CA VAL A 177 -10.52 1.69 14.70
C VAL A 177 -9.83 2.61 15.70
N THR A 178 -10.17 2.47 16.97
CA THR A 178 -9.46 3.07 18.08
C THR A 178 -9.19 2.05 19.16
N GLU A 179 -8.40 2.44 20.17
CA GLU A 179 -8.15 1.62 21.36
C GLU A 179 -9.44 1.24 22.10
N CYS A 180 -10.49 2.07 21.98
CA CYS A 180 -11.76 1.90 22.69
C CYS A 180 -12.86 1.19 21.87
N GLY A 181 -12.63 0.93 20.58
CA GLY A 181 -13.62 0.25 19.74
C GLY A 181 -13.56 0.67 18.26
N THR A 182 -14.67 0.47 17.55
CA THR A 182 -14.80 0.75 16.13
C THR A 182 -15.97 1.68 15.82
N ARG A 183 -15.86 2.46 14.74
CA ARG A 183 -16.96 3.25 14.17
C ARG A 183 -17.04 3.01 12.67
N HIS A 184 -18.26 2.91 12.17
CA HIS A 184 -18.53 2.58 10.78
C HIS A 184 -19.02 3.84 10.04
N ILE A 185 -18.40 4.17 8.91
CA ILE A 185 -18.88 5.20 8.01
C ILE A 185 -19.90 4.56 7.07
N ARG A 186 -21.18 4.66 7.44
CA ARG A 186 -22.25 4.12 6.60
C ARG A 186 -22.33 4.91 5.29
N THR A 187 -22.10 4.24 4.18
CA THR A 187 -22.49 4.72 2.86
C THR A 187 -24.01 4.64 2.75
N SER A 188 -24.67 5.76 3.08
CA SER A 188 -26.11 5.90 2.90
C SER A 188 -26.46 5.85 1.42
N GLY A 189 -27.34 4.93 1.03
CA GLY A 189 -28.04 4.94 -0.27
C GLY A 189 -29.02 6.11 -0.45
N ALA A 190 -28.82 7.24 0.21
CA ALA A 190 -29.69 8.40 0.12
C ALA A 190 -28.86 9.68 0.03
N ALA A 191 -29.08 10.41 -1.06
CA ALA A 191 -28.57 11.75 -1.28
C ALA A 191 -29.22 12.73 -0.29
N THR A 192 -28.50 13.12 0.75
CA THR A 192 -28.88 14.26 1.59
C THR A 192 -28.08 15.49 1.18
N LYS A 193 -28.81 16.54 0.81
CA LYS A 193 -28.33 17.90 0.47
C LYS A 193 -27.21 18.33 1.43
N LEU A 194 -26.00 18.50 0.91
CA LEU A 194 -24.91 19.18 1.61
C LEU A 194 -24.95 20.69 1.31
N GLU A 195 -24.61 21.46 2.33
CA GLU A 195 -24.55 22.92 2.31
C GLU A 195 -23.51 23.49 1.33
N ARG A 196 -23.86 24.62 0.73
CA ARG A 196 -23.25 25.19 -0.48
C ARG A 196 -21.82 25.74 -0.32
N GLY A 197 -21.28 25.86 0.90
CA GLY A 197 -19.99 26.50 1.16
C GLY A 197 -18.76 25.63 0.85
N THR A 198 -18.81 24.34 1.18
CA THR A 198 -17.63 23.44 1.10
C THR A 198 -17.56 22.65 -0.22
N LEU A 199 -18.66 22.62 -0.98
CA LEU A 199 -18.79 21.85 -2.23
C LEU A 199 -18.23 22.53 -3.48
N GLN A 200 -17.77 23.79 -3.40
CA GLN A 200 -17.27 24.49 -4.58
C GLN A 200 -15.90 23.97 -5.06
N GLN A 201 -15.17 23.23 -4.23
CA GLN A 201 -13.88 22.63 -4.58
C GLN A 201 -13.96 21.17 -5.05
N LEU A 202 -15.12 20.51 -4.96
CA LEU A 202 -15.27 19.08 -5.24
C LEU A 202 -16.51 18.78 -6.08
N ARG A 203 -16.75 19.60 -7.11
CA ARG A 203 -17.66 19.21 -8.19
C ARG A 203 -16.99 18.15 -9.04
N SER A 204 -17.71 17.06 -9.32
CA SER A 204 -17.40 16.25 -10.49
C SER A 204 -17.47 17.18 -11.70
N PRO A 205 -16.45 17.21 -12.56
CA PRO A 205 -16.40 18.17 -13.65
C PRO A 205 -17.64 17.99 -14.53
N GLY A 206 -18.27 19.10 -14.94
CA GLY A 206 -19.37 19.04 -15.91
C GLY A 206 -18.88 18.47 -17.25
N PRO A 207 -19.76 18.08 -18.19
CA PRO A 207 -19.34 17.54 -19.50
C PRO A 207 -18.26 18.38 -20.21
N ALA A 208 -18.37 19.72 -20.15
CA ALA A 208 -17.40 20.65 -20.71
C ALA A 208 -16.06 20.65 -19.95
N GLU A 209 -16.10 20.51 -18.63
CA GLU A 209 -14.92 20.50 -17.75
C GLU A 209 -14.22 19.13 -17.76
N ARG A 210 -14.97 18.03 -17.93
CA ARG A 210 -14.45 16.70 -18.28
C ARG A 210 -13.74 16.72 -19.62
N GLY A 211 -14.29 17.44 -20.60
CA GLY A 211 -13.61 17.68 -21.87
C GLY A 211 -12.28 18.41 -21.67
N LYS A 212 -12.25 19.42 -20.80
CA LYS A 212 -11.02 20.15 -20.46
C LYS A 212 -9.99 19.29 -19.72
N ILE A 213 -10.42 18.46 -18.76
CA ILE A 213 -9.54 17.53 -18.03
C ILE A 213 -9.05 16.40 -18.93
N ALA A 214 -9.90 15.84 -19.78
CA ALA A 214 -9.50 14.86 -20.78
C ALA A 214 -8.48 15.46 -21.75
N LEU A 215 -8.67 16.72 -22.16
CA LEU A 215 -7.72 17.44 -23.00
C LEU A 215 -6.39 17.68 -22.27
N GLU A 216 -6.40 18.12 -21.02
CA GLU A 216 -5.16 18.32 -20.24
C GLU A 216 -4.45 16.99 -19.97
N ASN A 217 -5.17 15.92 -19.68
CA ASN A 217 -4.60 14.57 -19.57
C ASN A 217 -4.02 14.09 -20.90
N ALA A 218 -4.73 14.31 -22.02
CA ALA A 218 -4.23 13.98 -23.35
C ALA A 218 -2.97 14.78 -23.69
N LYS A 219 -2.93 16.08 -23.36
CA LYS A 219 -1.73 16.93 -23.50
C LYS A 219 -0.59 16.46 -22.62
N ALA A 220 -0.85 16.07 -21.38
CA ALA A 220 0.16 15.57 -20.46
C ALA A 220 0.70 14.20 -20.90
N THR A 221 -0.15 13.32 -21.40
CA THR A 221 0.24 12.04 -22.00
C THR A 221 1.06 12.26 -23.26
N LEU A 222 0.65 13.17 -24.13
CA LEU A 222 1.42 13.55 -25.32
C LEU A 222 2.76 14.18 -24.94
N ARG A 223 2.81 15.07 -23.95
CA ARG A 223 4.04 15.69 -23.44
C ARG A 223 4.99 14.63 -22.89
N ARG A 224 4.50 13.67 -22.11
CA ARG A 224 5.31 12.55 -21.60
C ARG A 224 5.83 11.65 -22.71
N ARG A 225 5.04 11.42 -23.77
CA ARG A 225 5.47 10.68 -24.97
C ARG A 225 6.54 11.43 -25.75
N LEU A 226 6.36 12.75 -25.95
CA LEU A 226 7.34 13.59 -26.64
C LEU A 226 8.64 13.73 -25.85
N LEU A 227 8.58 13.88 -24.52
CA LEU A 227 9.77 13.88 -23.66
C LEU A 227 10.52 12.54 -23.75
N ARG A 228 9.80 11.41 -23.74
CA ARG A 228 10.40 10.09 -23.97
C ARG A 228 11.12 10.03 -25.33
N ASP A 229 10.48 10.52 -26.39
CA ASP A 229 11.07 10.50 -27.73
C ASP A 229 12.29 11.45 -27.84
N GLN A 230 12.26 12.59 -27.15
CA GLN A 230 13.36 13.57 -27.12
C GLN A 230 14.57 13.09 -26.29
N LEU A 231 14.34 12.36 -25.20
CA LEU A 231 15.41 11.94 -24.30
C LEU A 231 16.26 10.80 -24.88
N PHE A 232 15.66 9.88 -25.65
CA PHE A 232 16.36 8.63 -26.02
C PHE A 232 16.64 8.46 -27.52
N GLY A 233 16.25 9.41 -28.38
CA GLY A 233 16.72 9.51 -29.77
C GLY A 233 16.43 8.31 -30.69
N ALA A 234 15.61 7.34 -30.24
CA ALA A 234 15.33 6.10 -30.97
C ALA A 234 13.83 5.73 -30.86
N PRO A 235 12.91 6.54 -31.41
CA PRO A 235 11.46 6.43 -31.19
C PRO A 235 10.87 5.04 -31.53
N GLU A 236 11.49 4.32 -32.46
CA GLU A 236 11.10 2.96 -32.87
C GLU A 236 11.49 1.83 -31.89
N LEU A 237 12.25 2.14 -30.83
CA LEU A 237 12.60 1.21 -29.76
C LEU A 237 11.66 1.29 -28.55
N PHE A 238 10.87 2.36 -28.41
CA PHE A 238 10.07 2.66 -27.22
C PHE A 238 8.57 2.39 -27.43
N GLY A 239 8.24 1.14 -27.81
CA GLY A 239 6.91 0.61 -27.53
C GLY A 239 6.70 0.45 -26.02
N ASP A 240 5.44 0.38 -25.58
CA ASP A 240 5.08 0.31 -24.15
C ASP A 240 5.88 -0.77 -23.36
N PRO A 241 6.13 -1.99 -23.90
CA PRO A 241 6.89 -3.00 -23.18
C PRO A 241 8.37 -2.66 -22.96
N ALA A 242 9.03 -2.01 -23.92
CA ALA A 242 10.44 -1.65 -23.79
C ALA A 242 10.63 -0.49 -22.80
N TRP A 243 9.67 0.43 -22.77
CA TRP A 243 9.64 1.51 -21.80
C TRP A 243 9.42 0.98 -20.38
N GLU A 244 8.48 0.06 -20.18
CA GLU A 244 8.24 -0.60 -18.89
C GLU A 244 9.48 -1.36 -18.39
N MET A 245 10.21 -2.03 -19.29
CA MET A 245 11.50 -2.66 -18.94
C MET A 245 12.52 -1.64 -18.43
N LEU A 246 12.60 -0.44 -19.03
CA LEU A 246 13.55 0.59 -18.60
C LEU A 246 13.18 1.17 -17.24
N ILE A 247 11.89 1.36 -16.97
CA ILE A 247 11.41 1.78 -15.64
C ILE A 247 11.81 0.74 -14.60
N ASP A 248 11.62 -0.54 -14.90
CA ASP A 248 11.96 -1.64 -13.99
C ASP A 248 13.47 -1.69 -13.68
N ILE A 249 14.31 -1.58 -14.71
CA ILE A 249 15.77 -1.50 -14.55
C ILE A 249 16.15 -0.27 -13.72
N PHE A 250 15.51 0.88 -13.96
CA PHE A 250 15.76 2.13 -13.23
C PHE A 250 15.40 2.01 -11.73
N ILE A 251 14.28 1.39 -11.40
CA ILE A 251 13.88 1.13 -10.01
C ILE A 251 14.96 0.31 -9.30
N HIS A 252 15.39 -0.79 -9.92
CA HIS A 252 16.44 -1.65 -9.37
C HIS A 252 17.77 -0.91 -9.22
N GLU A 253 18.13 -0.06 -10.18
CA GLU A 253 19.33 0.79 -10.08
C GLU A 253 19.25 1.78 -8.91
N CYS A 254 18.08 2.39 -8.67
CA CYS A 254 17.85 3.27 -7.52
C CYS A 254 17.88 2.52 -6.18
N GLU A 255 17.46 1.26 -6.17
CA GLU A 255 17.50 0.38 -4.99
C GLU A 255 18.90 -0.21 -4.74
N GLY A 256 19.83 -0.06 -5.68
CA GLY A 256 21.21 -0.55 -5.57
C GLY A 256 21.37 -2.04 -5.93
N GLU A 257 20.32 -2.66 -6.47
CA GLU A 257 20.28 -4.09 -6.79
C GLU A 257 20.36 -4.32 -8.31
N PRO A 258 21.15 -5.28 -8.82
CA PRO A 258 21.19 -5.57 -10.24
C PRO A 258 19.95 -6.38 -10.69
N LEU A 259 19.25 -5.94 -11.75
CA LEU A 259 18.08 -6.66 -12.28
C LEU A 259 18.53 -7.94 -13.03
N PRO A 260 18.10 -9.16 -12.61
CA PRO A 260 18.40 -10.38 -13.34
C PRO A 260 17.72 -10.40 -14.71
N LEU A 261 18.43 -10.83 -15.74
CA LEU A 261 17.90 -10.88 -17.12
C LEU A 261 16.62 -11.73 -17.23
N SER A 262 16.51 -12.79 -16.42
CA SER A 262 15.33 -13.67 -16.35
C SER A 262 14.07 -12.98 -15.84
N SER A 263 14.20 -11.87 -15.12
CA SER A 263 13.08 -11.12 -14.53
C SER A 263 12.57 -9.99 -15.43
N LEU A 264 13.27 -9.71 -16.53
CA LEU A 264 13.00 -8.58 -17.42
C LEU A 264 11.62 -8.63 -18.11
N CYS A 265 10.97 -9.78 -18.11
CA CYS A 265 9.65 -9.97 -18.69
C CYS A 265 8.49 -9.74 -17.71
N VAL A 266 8.77 -9.60 -16.41
CA VAL A 266 7.75 -9.57 -15.35
C VAL A 266 6.92 -8.30 -15.44
N THR A 267 7.56 -7.13 -15.31
CA THR A 267 6.89 -5.83 -15.39
C THR A 267 6.15 -5.60 -16.70
N PRO A 268 6.75 -5.81 -17.89
CA PRO A 268 6.06 -5.64 -19.16
C PRO A 268 5.04 -6.74 -19.49
N SER A 269 4.97 -7.82 -18.70
CA SER A 269 4.07 -8.95 -18.92
C SER A 269 4.14 -9.55 -20.35
N ILE A 270 5.36 -9.68 -20.90
CA ILE A 270 5.60 -10.24 -22.24
C ILE A 270 6.33 -11.59 -22.17
N PRO A 271 6.29 -12.44 -23.21
CA PRO A 271 7.11 -13.65 -23.24
C PRO A 271 8.61 -13.34 -23.13
N MET A 272 9.36 -14.19 -22.43
CA MET A 272 10.79 -13.96 -22.19
C MET A 272 11.63 -13.89 -23.48
N SER A 273 11.24 -14.61 -24.53
CA SER A 273 11.85 -14.50 -25.86
C SER A 273 11.69 -13.10 -26.47
N SER A 274 10.55 -12.44 -26.23
CA SER A 274 10.30 -11.05 -26.63
C SER A 274 11.09 -10.06 -25.79
N ALA A 275 11.15 -10.26 -24.46
CA ALA A 275 11.96 -9.44 -23.56
C ALA A 275 13.45 -9.48 -23.92
N LEU A 276 13.99 -10.68 -24.21
CA LEU A 276 15.38 -10.83 -24.68
C LEU A 276 15.64 -10.13 -26.02
N ARG A 277 14.68 -10.18 -26.95
CA ARG A 277 14.79 -9.48 -28.23
C ARG A 277 14.81 -7.97 -28.05
N LEU A 278 13.95 -7.43 -27.18
CA LEU A 278 13.94 -6.01 -26.84
C LEU A 278 15.21 -5.60 -26.10
N CYS A 279 15.66 -6.38 -25.12
CA CYS A 279 16.92 -6.15 -24.41
C CYS A 279 18.11 -6.05 -25.37
N ARG A 280 18.21 -6.95 -26.37
CA ARG A 280 19.27 -6.87 -27.38
C ARG A 280 19.22 -5.58 -28.18
N LYS A 281 18.02 -5.10 -28.54
CA LYS A 281 17.85 -3.84 -29.25
C LYS A 281 18.25 -2.64 -28.36
N LEU A 282 17.88 -2.66 -27.08
CA LEU A 282 18.27 -1.64 -26.10
C LEU A 282 19.80 -1.62 -25.88
N CYS A 283 20.45 -2.78 -25.84
CA CYS A 283 21.91 -2.87 -25.78
C CYS A 283 22.56 -2.31 -27.07
N ALA A 284 22.04 -2.68 -28.24
CA ALA A 284 22.57 -2.18 -29.51
C ALA A 284 22.43 -0.65 -29.66
N ALA A 285 21.44 -0.06 -28.98
CA ALA A 285 21.22 1.39 -28.93
C ALA A 285 22.01 2.11 -27.83
N GLY A 286 22.83 1.40 -27.03
CA GLY A 286 23.60 2.00 -25.93
C GLY A 286 22.73 2.48 -24.76
N ILE A 287 21.51 1.94 -24.62
CA ILE A 287 20.57 2.32 -23.57
C ILE A 287 20.80 1.49 -22.30
N VAL A 288 21.08 0.20 -22.45
CA VAL A 288 21.29 -0.74 -21.34
C VAL A 288 22.51 -1.62 -21.58
N ASP A 289 23.22 -1.95 -20.50
CA ASP A 289 24.34 -2.89 -20.52
C ASP A 289 23.94 -4.23 -19.92
N ARG A 290 24.42 -5.31 -20.54
CA ARG A 290 24.31 -6.66 -19.98
C ARG A 290 25.61 -7.03 -19.29
N ILE A 291 25.52 -7.36 -18.01
CA ILE A 291 26.67 -7.68 -17.17
C ILE A 291 26.62 -9.19 -16.85
N PRO A 292 27.67 -9.97 -17.17
CA PRO A 292 27.74 -11.36 -16.73
C PRO A 292 27.89 -11.42 -15.22
N ASP A 293 27.26 -12.41 -14.59
CA ASP A 293 27.46 -12.66 -13.16
C ASP A 293 28.85 -13.29 -12.94
N PRO A 294 29.74 -12.68 -12.14
CA PRO A 294 31.07 -13.23 -11.88
C PRO A 294 31.04 -14.54 -11.07
N GLY A 295 29.95 -14.84 -10.35
CA GLY A 295 29.79 -16.06 -9.57
C GLY A 295 29.10 -17.21 -10.32
N ASP A 296 28.37 -16.92 -11.41
CA ASP A 296 27.66 -17.90 -12.21
C ASP A 296 27.62 -17.48 -13.69
N GLY A 297 28.45 -18.09 -14.53
CA GLY A 297 28.53 -17.77 -15.96
C GLY A 297 27.24 -18.02 -16.76
N ARG A 298 26.21 -18.62 -16.16
CA ARG A 298 24.88 -18.79 -16.76
C ARG A 298 23.93 -17.63 -16.42
N ARG A 299 24.27 -16.80 -15.43
CA ARG A 299 23.48 -15.65 -15.01
C ARG A 299 24.00 -14.37 -15.64
N SER A 300 23.08 -13.45 -15.89
CA SER A 300 23.43 -12.12 -16.36
C SER A 300 22.43 -11.13 -15.82
N PHE A 301 22.92 -9.93 -15.57
CA PHE A 301 22.16 -8.79 -15.12
C PHE A 301 22.04 -7.76 -16.23
N VAL A 302 21.07 -6.87 -16.09
CA VAL A 302 20.88 -5.71 -16.96
C VAL A 302 20.93 -4.46 -16.11
N ARG A 303 21.63 -3.43 -16.60
CA ARG A 303 21.70 -2.09 -15.99
C ARG A 303 21.52 -1.01 -17.03
N LEU A 304 21.13 0.19 -16.63
CA LEU A 304 21.15 1.33 -17.54
C LEU A 304 22.58 1.76 -17.81
N THR A 305 22.83 2.31 -19.00
CA THR A 305 24.07 3.05 -19.21
C THR A 305 24.06 4.33 -18.36
N PRO A 306 25.22 4.85 -17.90
CA PRO A 306 25.27 6.02 -17.03
C PRO A 306 24.54 7.25 -17.60
N GLU A 307 24.62 7.44 -18.92
CA GLU A 307 23.93 8.50 -19.65
C GLU A 307 22.41 8.32 -19.62
N THR A 308 21.93 7.09 -19.85
CA THR A 308 20.51 6.73 -19.79
C THR A 308 19.95 6.90 -18.39
N ALA A 309 20.69 6.44 -17.37
CA ALA A 309 20.31 6.63 -15.97
C ALA A 309 20.14 8.12 -15.61
N HIS A 310 21.08 8.97 -16.04
CA HIS A 310 20.98 10.42 -15.82
C HIS A 310 19.72 11.02 -16.48
N ARG A 311 19.45 10.65 -17.74
CA ARG A 311 18.25 11.07 -18.46
C ARG A 311 16.95 10.59 -17.80
N MET A 312 16.94 9.35 -17.29
CA MET A 312 15.78 8.79 -16.58
C MET A 312 15.52 9.52 -15.25
N ARG A 313 16.57 9.89 -14.50
CA ARG A 313 16.40 10.74 -13.30
C ARG A 313 15.76 12.07 -13.66
N ALA A 314 16.30 12.78 -14.66
CA ALA A 314 15.73 14.05 -15.12
C ALA A 314 14.25 13.91 -15.54
N TYR A 315 13.91 12.85 -16.27
CA TYR A 315 12.52 12.55 -16.66
C TYR A 315 11.56 12.41 -15.47
N PHE A 316 11.98 11.69 -14.43
CA PHE A 316 11.14 11.46 -13.24
C PHE A 316 11.15 12.63 -12.25
N GLU A 317 12.18 13.46 -12.27
CA GLU A 317 12.28 14.70 -11.48
C GLU A 317 11.39 15.82 -12.06
N GLU A 318 11.37 15.99 -13.38
CA GLU A 318 10.49 16.96 -14.06
C GLU A 318 8.99 16.59 -13.98
N GLY A 319 8.67 15.35 -13.60
CA GLY A 319 7.30 14.85 -13.45
C GLY A 319 6.54 15.32 -12.21
N ARG A 320 7.13 16.16 -11.34
CA ARG A 320 6.53 16.69 -10.10
C ARG A 320 5.77 18.02 -10.26
N GLY A 321 5.29 18.34 -11.46
CA GLY A 321 4.46 19.52 -11.76
C GLY A 321 2.99 19.21 -11.95
#